data_AF-A0A952JYY2-F1
#
_entry.id   AF-A0A952JYY2-F1
#
_cell.length_a   1.000
_cell.length_b   1.000
_cell.length_c   1.000
_cell.angle_alpha   90.00
_cell.angle_beta   90.00
_cell.angle_gamma   90.00
#
_symmetry.space_group_name_H-M   'P 1'
#
loop_
_entity.id
_entity.type
_entity.pdbx_description
1 polymer ?
#
loop_
_entity_poly.entity_id
_entity_poly.type
_entity_poly.pdbx_seq_one_letter_code
_entity_poly.pdbx_strand_id
1 'polypeptide(L)' 'MADKKNFILRLDPDIYKVLEKWATDEFRSVNGQIEYLLNNAIMIAGRKQENTKNATKKK' A
#
# COMPACT_ATOMS: atom_id res chain seq x y z
N MET A 1 -7.59 15.17 2.70
CA MET A 1 -7.17 13.75 2.60
C MET A 1 -6.67 13.51 1.19
N ALA A 2 -5.51 12.88 1.01
CA ALA A 2 -5.04 12.53 -0.33
C ALA A 2 -6.04 11.57 -0.99
N ASP A 3 -6.45 11.86 -2.23
CA ASP A 3 -7.36 11.02 -2.98
C ASP A 3 -6.78 9.61 -3.10
N LYS A 4 -7.47 8.62 -2.51
CA LYS A 4 -7.11 7.21 -2.65
C LYS A 4 -7.55 6.75 -4.03
N LYS A 5 -6.59 6.27 -4.83
CA LYS A 5 -6.89 5.71 -6.15
C LYS A 5 -7.42 4.29 -5.99
N ASN A 6 -8.70 4.08 -6.31
CA ASN A 6 -9.29 2.74 -6.34
C ASN A 6 -8.84 2.03 -7.62
N PHE A 7 -8.29 0.82 -7.48
CA PHE A 7 -7.90 -0.03 -8.60
C PHE A 7 -8.30 -1.47 -8.33
N ILE A 8 -8.62 -2.21 -9.40
CA ILE A 8 -8.95 -3.63 -9.31
C ILE A 8 -7.64 -4.41 -9.28
N LEU A 9 -7.38 -5.12 -8.18
CA LEU A 9 -6.24 -6.02 -8.05
C LEU A 9 -6.70 -7.45 -8.37
N ARG A 10 -6.02 -8.11 -9.31
CA ARG A 10 -6.17 -9.56 -9.50
C ARG A 10 -5.15 -10.25 -8.60
N LEU A 11 -5.63 -11.07 -7.69
CA LEU A 11 -4.80 -11.83 -6.75
C LEU A 11 -5.20 -13.30 -6.84
N ASP A 12 -4.24 -14.18 -6.61
CA ASP A 12 -4.51 -15.59 -6.39
C ASP A 12 -5.41 -15.76 -5.14
N PRO A 13 -6.52 -16.52 -5.22
CA PRO A 13 -7.42 -16.71 -4.09
C PRO A 13 -6.74 -17.31 -2.85
N ASP A 14 -5.70 -18.13 -3.02
CA ASP A 14 -5.01 -18.73 -1.87
C ASP A 14 -4.10 -17.73 -1.18
N ILE A 15 -3.47 -16.81 -1.93
CA ILE A 15 -2.73 -15.68 -1.36
C ILE A 15 -3.69 -14.75 -0.61
N TYR A 16 -4.90 -14.51 -1.14
CA TYR A 16 -5.90 -13.68 -0.46
C TYR A 16 -6.29 -14.23 0.91
N LYS A 17 -6.53 -15.55 1.03
CA LYS A 17 -6.87 -16.19 2.31
C LYS A 17 -5.76 -16.03 3.36
N VAL A 18 -4.51 -16.23 2.94
CA VAL A 18 -3.35 -16.06 3.84
C VAL A 18 -3.24 -14.62 4.30
N LEU A 19 -3.44 -13.68 3.39
CA LEU A 19 -3.42 -12.24 3.68
C LEU A 19 -4.57 -11.81 4.62
N GLU A 20 -5.78 -12.35 4.42
CA GLU A 20 -6.94 -12.09 5.28
C GLU A 20 -6.70 -12.58 6.71
N LYS A 21 -6.14 -13.78 6.85
CA LYS A 21 -5.76 -14.32 8.16
C LYS A 21 -4.72 -13.43 8.84
N TRP A 22 -3.67 -13.04 8.12
CA TRP A 22 -2.64 -12.15 8.66
C TRP A 22 -3.18 -10.77 9.06
N ALA A 23 -4.06 -10.19 8.24
CA ALA A 23 -4.72 -8.92 8.57
C ALA A 23 -5.56 -9.04 9.86
N THR A 24 -6.26 -10.17 10.02
CA THR A 24 -7.04 -10.48 11.23
C THR A 24 -6.16 -10.61 12.46
N ASP A 25 -5.03 -11.32 12.34
CA ASP A 25 -4.06 -11.52 13.42
C ASP A 25 -3.45 -10.17 13.90
N GLU A 26 -3.33 -9.18 13.00
CA GLU A 26 -2.84 -7.83 13.32
C GLU A 26 -3.95 -6.80 13.63
N PHE A 27 -5.22 -7.22 13.72
CA PHE A 27 -6.38 -6.34 13.90
C PHE A 27 -6.47 -5.21 12.84
N ARG A 28 -6.16 -5.52 11.58
CA ARG A 28 -6.26 -4.60 10.43
C ARG A 28 -7.30 -5.08 9.44
N SER A 29 -7.80 -4.16 8.62
CA SER A 29 -8.55 -4.54 7.42
C SER A 29 -7.60 -5.11 6.37
N VAL A 30 -8.09 -5.97 5.48
CA VAL A 30 -7.31 -6.53 4.37
C VAL A 30 -6.70 -5.42 3.52
N ASN A 31 -7.46 -4.37 3.21
CA ASN A 31 -6.94 -3.21 2.46
C ASN A 31 -5.84 -2.47 3.23
N GLY A 32 -5.97 -2.32 4.55
CA GLY A 32 -4.94 -1.72 5.39
C GLY A 32 -3.66 -2.56 5.42
N GLN A 33 -3.79 -3.88 5.46
CA GLN A 33 -2.65 -4.80 5.38
C GLN A 33 -1.95 -4.71 4.03
N ILE A 34 -2.71 -4.65 2.91
CA ILE A 34 -2.15 -4.44 1.57
C ILE A 34 -1.38 -3.12 1.51
N GLU A 35 -1.96 -2.03 2.01
CA GLU A 35 -1.32 -0.71 2.03
C GLU A 35 -0.01 -0.72 2.84
N TYR A 36 0.00 -1.39 3.98
CA TYR A 36 1.19 -1.56 4.81
C TYR A 36 2.29 -2.35 4.09
N LEU A 37 1.95 -3.50 3.52
CA LEU A 37 2.90 -4.36 2.81
C LEU A 37 3.50 -3.68 1.59
N LEU A 38 2.67 -2.96 0.81
CA LEU A 38 3.16 -2.20 -0.34
C LEU A 38 4.11 -1.07 0.07
N ASN A 39 3.79 -0.33 1.13
CA ASN A 39 4.68 0.70 1.65
C ASN A 39 6.03 0.14 2.10
N ASN A 40 6.01 -0.99 2.82
CA ASN A 40 7.23 -1.67 3.24
C ASN A 40 8.04 -2.18 2.05
N ALA A 41 7.38 -2.82 1.07
CA ALA A 41 8.04 -3.31 -0.13
C ALA A 41 8.71 -2.18 -0.93
N ILE A 42 8.03 -1.04 -1.09
CA ILE A 42 8.58 0.15 -1.75
C ILE A 42 9.78 0.72 -0.99
N MET A 43 9.71 0.74 0.35
CA MET A 43 10.81 1.18 1.22
C MET A 43 12.03 0.26 1.09
N ILE A 44 11.83 -1.06 1.20
CA ILE A 44 12.89 -2.07 1.06
C ILE A 44 13.51 -2.03 -0.34
N ALA A 45 12.70 -1.84 -1.38
CA ALA A 45 13.19 -1.71 -2.75
C ALA A 45 13.93 -0.38 -3.01
N GLY A 46 14.02 0.53 -2.03
CA GLY A 46 14.62 1.86 -2.21
C GLY A 46 13.85 2.73 -3.21
N ARG A 47 12.60 2.37 -3.52
CA ARG A 47 11.73 3.05 -4.51
C ARG A 47 10.83 4.09 -3.88
N LYS A 48 10.91 4.27 -2.56
CA LYS A 48 10.27 5.38 -1.87
C LYS A 48 10.98 6.65 -2.33
N GLN A 49 10.50 7.24 -3.42
CA GLN A 49 10.92 8.58 -3.80
C GLN A 49 10.49 9.50 -2.66
N GLU A 50 11.45 9.96 -1.86
CA GLU A 50 11.24 11.16 -1.07
C GLU A 50 10.78 12.22 -2.06
N ASN A 51 9.56 12.71 -1.86
CA ASN A 51 8.93 13.65 -2.76
C ASN A 51 9.81 14.91 -2.78
N THR A 52 10.73 14.92 -3.74
CA THR A 52 11.62 16.02 -4.02
C THR A 52 10.71 17.12 -4.53
N LYS A 53 10.44 18.10 -3.68
CA LYS A 53 10.20 19.50 -4.04
C LYS A 53 9.44 19.72 -5.37
N ASN A 54 8.17 19.31 -5.45
CA ASN A 54 7.27 19.72 -6.54
C ASN A 54 5.99 20.42 -6.04
N ALA A 55 6.09 21.07 -4.88
CA ALA A 55 5.29 22.26 -4.56
C ALA A 55 6.17 23.53 -4.53
N THR A 56 7.34 23.52 -5.18
CA THR A 56 8.00 24.77 -5.55
C THR A 56 7.19 25.41 -6.67
N LYS A 57 6.49 26.50 -6.31
CA LYS A 57 6.36 27.70 -7.15
C LYS A 57 6.14 27.44 -8.65
N LYS A 58 4.88 27.31 -9.04
CA LYS A 58 4.39 27.72 -10.36
C LYS A 58 2.94 28.15 -10.15
N LYS A 59 2.52 29.38 -10.34
CA LYS A 59 3.15 30.69 -10.55
C LYS A 59 2.05 31.68 -10.18
#